data_AF-A0A317CKF1-F1
#
_entry.id   AF-A0A317CKF1-F1
#
_cell.length_a   1.000
_cell.length_b   1.000
_cell.length_c   1.000
_cell.angle_alpha   90.00
_cell.angle_beta   90.00
_cell.angle_gamma   90.00
#
_symmetry.space_group_name_H-M   'P 1'
#
loop_
_entity.id
_entity.type
_entity.pdbx_description
1 polymer ?
#
loop_
_entity_poly.entity_id
_entity_poly.type
_entity_poly.pdbx_seq_one_letter_code
_entity_poly.pdbx_strand_id
1 'polypeptide(L)'
;MWVWEHDNWPDLSYDATRVLPHLEKCVQQIAPLKTLAQSLSFESRLDWESAILLDETLATAGIEGEQLDKRQVSIFSNSISVLSSGNVTVIPHLTSGN
;
A
#
# COMPACT_ATOMS: atom_id res chain seq x y z
N MET A 1 -21.59 -18.09 8.88
CA MET A 1 -22.40 -17.02 8.28
C MET A 1 -21.77 -15.72 8.70
N TRP A 2 -21.21 -14.98 7.75
CA TRP A 2 -20.48 -13.73 8.00
C TRP A 2 -21.43 -12.55 7.87
N VAL A 3 -21.16 -11.45 8.60
CA VAL A 3 -22.07 -10.29 8.68
C VAL A 3 -22.33 -9.64 7.31
N TRP A 4 -21.37 -9.73 6.37
CA TRP A 4 -21.50 -9.22 4.99
C TRP A 4 -22.40 -10.08 4.08
N GLU A 5 -22.82 -11.27 4.51
CA GLU A 5 -23.71 -12.14 3.74
C GLU A 5 -25.20 -11.77 3.89
N HIS A 6 -25.53 -10.77 4.71
CA HIS A 6 -26.90 -10.28 4.88
C HIS A 6 -27.26 -9.22 3.84
N ASP A 7 -28.39 -9.40 3.17
CA ASP A 7 -28.92 -8.45 2.15
C ASP A 7 -29.09 -7.02 2.66
N ASN A 8 -29.32 -6.86 3.97
CA ASN A 8 -29.51 -5.57 4.62
C ASN A 8 -28.22 -5.05 5.29
N TRP A 9 -27.07 -5.68 5.00
CA TRP A 9 -25.78 -5.25 5.54
C TRP A 9 -24.88 -4.63 4.45
N PRO A 10 -24.39 -3.40 4.67
CA PRO A 10 -24.77 -2.46 5.70
C PRO A 10 -25.86 -1.50 5.17
N ASP A 11 -27.02 -1.44 5.82
CA ASP A 11 -27.96 -0.31 5.66
C ASP A 11 -27.34 0.94 6.32
N LEU A 12 -26.47 1.61 5.56
CA LEU A 12 -25.69 2.76 6.02
C LEU A 12 -26.53 4.03 5.97
N SER A 13 -27.10 4.42 7.12
CA SER A 13 -27.62 5.78 7.32
C SER A 13 -26.54 6.69 7.93
N TYR A 14 -26.30 7.87 7.35
CA TYR A 14 -25.38 8.86 7.90
C TYR A 14 -25.97 10.28 7.85
N ASP A 15 -25.53 11.15 8.77
CA ASP A 15 -25.90 12.56 8.78
C ASP A 15 -25.01 13.34 7.80
N ALA A 16 -25.56 13.66 6.63
CA ALA A 16 -24.85 14.39 5.60
C ALA A 16 -24.33 15.75 6.08
N THR A 17 -25.05 16.45 6.96
CA THR A 17 -24.64 17.77 7.46
C THR A 17 -23.40 17.71 8.35
N ARG A 18 -23.19 16.56 9.02
CA ARG A 18 -22.01 16.30 9.82
C ARG A 18 -20.85 15.75 9.00
N VAL A 19 -21.13 14.88 8.02
CA VAL A 19 -20.09 14.19 7.24
C VAL A 19 -19.50 15.08 6.15
N LEU A 20 -20.32 15.89 5.47
CA LEU A 20 -19.88 16.69 4.32
C LEU A 20 -18.68 17.60 4.61
N PRO A 21 -18.63 18.36 5.73
CA PRO A 21 -17.47 19.21 6.01
C PRO A 21 -16.16 18.44 6.17
N HIS A 22 -16.22 17.22 6.73
CA HIS A 22 -15.05 16.36 6.88
C HIS A 22 -14.61 15.76 5.54
N LEU A 23 -15.59 15.34 4.71
CA LEU A 23 -15.33 14.85 3.37
C LEU A 23 -14.69 15.94 2.49
N GLU A 24 -15.24 17.15 2.51
CA GLU A 24 -14.71 18.30 1.78
C GLU A 24 -13.28 18.62 2.19
N LYS A 25 -13.01 18.66 3.50
CA LYS A 25 -11.65 18.87 4.01
C LYS A 25 -10.70 17.78 3.54
N CYS A 26 -11.13 16.52 3.57
CA CYS A 26 -10.35 15.40 3.08
C CYS A 26 -10.01 15.54 1.58
N VAL A 27 -11.01 15.85 0.77
CA VAL A 27 -10.83 16.09 -0.68
C VAL A 27 -9.88 17.26 -0.93
N GLN A 28 -10.01 18.37 -0.20
CA GLN A 28 -9.13 19.52 -0.31
C GLN A 28 -7.68 19.19 0.03
N GLN A 29 -7.44 18.30 0.99
CA GLN A 29 -6.10 17.86 1.37
C GLN A 29 -5.50 16.86 0.37
N ILE A 30 -6.33 15.97 -0.18
CA ILE A 30 -5.88 14.90 -1.09
C ILE A 30 -5.69 15.40 -2.53
N ALA A 31 -6.51 16.35 -2.99
CA ALA A 31 -6.47 16.81 -4.38
C ALA A 31 -5.08 17.33 -4.83
N PRO A 32 -4.34 18.14 -4.04
CA PRO A 32 -2.99 18.55 -4.39
C PRO A 32 -2.01 17.38 -4.49
N LEU A 33 -2.13 16.39 -3.58
CA LEU A 33 -1.27 15.21 -3.59
C LEU A 33 -1.51 14.36 -4.84
N LYS A 34 -2.77 14.20 -5.24
CA LYS A 34 -3.14 13.48 -6.48
C LYS A 34 -2.58 14.18 -7.72
N THR A 35 -2.69 15.51 -7.78
CA THR A 35 -2.11 16.30 -8.87
C THR A 35 -0.59 16.19 -8.91
N LEU A 36 0.08 16.22 -7.76
CA LEU A 36 1.52 16.04 -7.67
C LEU A 36 1.94 14.65 -8.15
N ALA A 37 1.24 13.60 -7.71
CA ALA A 37 1.52 12.23 -8.13
C ALA A 37 1.36 12.04 -9.66
N GLN A 38 0.41 12.74 -10.29
CA GLN A 38 0.23 12.74 -11.74
C GLN A 38 1.34 13.47 -12.51
N SER A 39 2.10 14.35 -11.84
CA SER A 39 3.23 15.06 -12.43
C SER A 39 4.55 14.28 -12.38
N LEU A 40 4.59 13.16 -11.63
CA LEU A 40 5.76 12.31 -11.53
C LEU A 40 6.00 11.52 -12.82
N SER A 41 7.28 11.23 -13.10
CA SER A 41 7.63 10.28 -14.14
C SER A 41 7.15 8.87 -13.77
N PHE A 42 7.01 8.00 -14.77
CA PHE A 42 6.57 6.62 -14.56
C PHE A 42 7.45 5.86 -13.54
N GLU A 43 8.78 5.98 -13.66
CA GLU A 43 9.73 5.35 -12.75
C GLU A 43 9.61 5.88 -11.32
N SER A 44 9.53 7.21 -11.16
CA SER A 44 9.31 7.79 -9.83
C SER A 44 7.99 7.35 -9.23
N ARG A 45 6.93 7.19 -10.04
CA ARG A 45 5.65 6.71 -9.55
C ARG A 45 5.75 5.27 -9.03
N LEU A 46 6.46 4.38 -9.74
CA LEU A 46 6.68 3.00 -9.30
C LEU A 46 7.43 2.92 -7.96
N ASP A 47 8.47 3.73 -7.79
CA ASP A 47 9.24 3.77 -6.54
C ASP A 47 8.36 4.23 -5.36
N TRP A 48 7.54 5.26 -5.58
CA TRP A 48 6.60 5.76 -4.58
C TRP A 48 5.49 4.76 -4.27
N GLU A 49 4.90 4.11 -5.27
CA GLU A 49 3.88 3.07 -5.09
C GLU A 49 4.45 1.89 -4.28
N SER A 50 5.67 1.44 -4.59
CA SER A 50 6.36 0.38 -3.84
C SER A 50 6.59 0.77 -2.38
N ALA A 51 7.05 1.99 -2.12
CA ALA A 51 7.29 2.48 -0.77
C ALA A 51 6.00 2.60 0.06
N ILE A 52 4.90 3.06 -0.55
CA ILE A 52 3.59 3.16 0.10
C ILE A 52 3.05 1.77 0.43
N LEU A 53 3.11 0.83 -0.50
CA LEU A 53 2.64 -0.54 -0.29
C LEU A 53 3.41 -1.23 0.84
N LEU A 54 4.72 -1.00 0.92
CA LEU A 54 5.56 -1.49 2.02
C LEU A 54 5.09 -0.91 3.36
N ASP A 55 4.88 0.40 3.44
CA ASP A 55 4.48 1.05 4.69
C ASP A 55 3.08 0.61 5.15
N GLU A 56 2.12 0.50 4.23
CA GLU A 56 0.77 -0.02 4.51
C GLU A 56 0.80 -1.47 5.00
N THR A 57 1.64 -2.32 4.39
CA THR A 57 1.82 -3.72 4.82
C THR A 57 2.36 -3.78 6.25
N LEU A 58 3.33 -2.93 6.57
CA LEU A 58 3.93 -2.87 7.91
C LEU A 58 2.97 -2.30 8.95
N ALA A 59 2.19 -1.27 8.59
CA ALA A 59 1.18 -0.68 9.44
C ALA A 59 0.05 -1.68 9.74
N THR A 60 -0.44 -2.38 8.71
CA THR A 60 -1.48 -3.40 8.85
C THR A 60 -1.01 -4.57 9.71
N ALA A 61 0.20 -5.07 9.48
CA ALA A 61 0.80 -6.11 10.32
C ALA A 61 0.93 -5.65 11.79
N GLY A 62 1.34 -4.39 12.00
CA GLY A 62 1.43 -3.79 13.33
C GLY A 62 0.08 -3.69 14.05
N ILE A 63 -1.02 -3.43 13.33
CA ILE A 63 -2.39 -3.40 13.90
C ILE A 63 -2.79 -4.80 14.39
N GLU A 64 -2.43 -5.84 13.64
CA GLU A 64 -2.72 -7.25 13.99
C GLU A 64 -1.72 -7.83 15.01
N GLY A 65 -0.75 -7.04 15.48
CA GLY A 65 0.25 -7.45 16.47
C GLY A 65 1.44 -8.23 15.89
N GLU A 66 1.54 -8.33 14.57
CA GLU A 66 2.66 -8.94 13.88
C GLU A 66 3.85 -7.95 13.77
N GLN A 67 5.03 -8.37 14.20
CA GLN A 67 6.26 -7.58 14.02
C GLN A 67 7.00 -8.03 12.77
N LEU A 68 6.68 -7.41 11.64
CA LEU A 68 7.42 -7.59 10.39
C LEU A 68 8.66 -6.67 10.36
N ASP A 69 9.83 -7.24 10.06
CA ASP A 69 11.04 -6.46 9.84
C ASP A 69 10.94 -5.72 8.50
N LYS A 70 10.92 -4.38 8.57
CA LYS A 70 10.90 -3.47 7.42
C LYS A 70 11.95 -3.84 6.37
N ARG A 71 13.13 -4.34 6.78
CA ARG A 71 14.20 -4.75 5.85
C ARG A 71 13.89 -6.04 5.10
N GLN A 72 13.23 -7.01 5.73
CA GLN A 72 12.84 -8.24 5.02
C GLN A 72 11.73 -7.96 4.01
N VAL A 73 10.73 -7.14 4.39
CA VAL A 73 9.61 -6.82 3.49
C VAL A 73 10.06 -5.91 2.33
N SER A 74 11.03 -5.00 2.56
CA SER A 74 11.61 -4.19 1.48
C SER A 74 12.44 -5.01 0.49
N ILE A 75 13.20 -6.00 0.95
CA ILE A 75 13.97 -6.90 0.08
C ILE A 75 13.03 -7.77 -0.76
N PHE A 76 11.95 -8.27 -0.15
CA PHE A 76 10.95 -9.10 -0.85
C PHE A 76 10.14 -8.30 -1.88
N SER A 77 9.72 -7.09 -1.55
CA SER A 77 9.03 -6.21 -2.52
C SER A 77 9.95 -5.82 -3.67
N ASN A 78 11.21 -5.49 -3.40
CA ASN A 78 12.20 -5.18 -4.43
C ASN A 78 12.48 -6.40 -5.33
N SER A 79 12.55 -7.61 -4.79
CA SER A 79 12.74 -8.81 -5.60
C SER A 79 11.54 -9.10 -6.52
N ILE A 80 10.31 -8.85 -6.07
CA ILE A 80 9.11 -8.95 -6.92
C ILE A 80 9.11 -7.89 -8.03
N SER A 81 9.46 -6.64 -7.72
CA SER A 81 9.54 -5.56 -8.73
C SER A 81 10.62 -5.84 -9.80
N VAL A 82 11.75 -6.42 -9.40
CA VAL A 82 12.80 -6.85 -10.34
C VAL A 82 12.32 -8.02 -11.22
N LEU A 83 11.55 -8.96 -10.65
CA LEU A 83 10.99 -10.11 -11.38
C LEU A 83 9.88 -9.70 -12.37
N SER A 84 9.06 -8.69 -12.05
CA SER A 84 8.01 -8.19 -12.95
C SER A 84 8.57 -7.35 -14.12
N SER A 85 9.78 -6.80 -13.96
CA SER A 85 10.46 -5.95 -14.96
C SER A 85 11.30 -6.74 -15.99
N GLY A 86 11.24 -8.08 -16.00
CA GLY A 86 11.75 -8.91 -17.09
C GLY A 86 13.26 -9.10 -17.19
N ASN A 87 14.08 -8.55 -16.28
CA ASN A 87 15.52 -8.81 -16.24
C ASN A 87 15.87 -9.67 -15.01
N VAL A 88 15.77 -10.99 -15.20
CA VAL A 88 16.22 -11.98 -14.23
C VAL A 88 17.75 -11.92 -14.16
N THR A 89 18.28 -11.31 -13.09
CA THR A 89 19.65 -11.57 -12.67
C THR A 89 19.58 -12.39 -11.38
N VAL A 90 19.76 -13.71 -11.52
CA VAL A 90 19.88 -14.61 -10.39
C VAL A 90 21.05 -14.12 -9.53
N ILE A 91 20.80 -13.68 -8.31
CA ILE A 91 21.86 -13.43 -7.33
C ILE A 91 22.37 -14.82 -6.92
N PRO A 92 23.64 -15.18 -7.18
CA PRO A 92 24.15 -16.47 -6.76
C PRO A 92 24.22 -16.50 -5.24
N HIS A 93 23.48 -17.46 -4.66
CA HIS A 93 23.60 -17.84 -3.27
C HIS A 93 25.07 -18.15 -2.98
N LEU A 94 25.64 -17.48 -1.97
CA LEU A 94 26.94 -17.84 -1.42
C LEU A 94 26.85 -19.28 -0.89
N THR A 95 27.34 -20.24 -1.66
CA THR A 95 27.82 -21.51 -1.13
C THR A 95 29.28 -21.28 -0.74
N SER A 96 29.52 -20.90 0.51
CA SER A 96 30.86 -21.04 1.09
C SER A 96 30.94 -22.42 1.72
N GLY A 97 31.47 -23.37 0.96
CA GLY A 97 32.12 -24.53 1.55
C GLY A 97 33.45 -24.08 2.15
N ASN A 98 33.61 -24.34 3.45
CA ASN A 98 34.77 -25.00 4.07
C ASN A 98 34.52 -25.11 5.58
#